data_AF-A0A640P993-F1
#
_entry.id   AF-A0A640P993-F1
#
_cell.length_a   1.000
_cell.length_b   1.000
_cell.length_c   1.000
_cell.angle_alpha   90.00
_cell.angle_beta   90.00
_cell.angle_gamma   90.00
#
_symmetry.space_group_name_H-M   'P 1'
#
loop_
_entity.id
_entity.type
_entity.pdbx_description
1 polymer ?
#
loop_
_entity_poly.entity_id
_entity_poly.type
_entity_poly.pdbx_seq_one_letter_code
_entity_poly.pdbx_strand_id
1 'polypeptide(L)'
;MDILSYNPDNSYWDLPSRVYGYVTEIEPEARSQSDSWWLTLECIDADMFDKVSIRNTSYPIPDSELTNISVTIAEFTFQPGEESFIKDGVCEGLWFEFRFSPLAIGKPFEHYWNLFSPPQIQFLKSVREVDSKLSNRLTESTQLNDISDASEEVIDGLLSNKIPDACAIYDVGQGNCNALLTKQDGEASPFVYFDLGGGVLGNTHTYPSKLRDFCFNKKPTIVLSHLDWDHWSSAQRCKEAKTMDWIVPRQQWGHVHKKFLLEINSHGTLNFWPDNLQKISKNGFEIVKCTGRGRNHSGLAMYAKNNSGDQKMLFTGDCSYNKIPDSNSRLQLQQNSRFQQSRHCFCGCPSSWGKNALTNGS
;
A
#
# COMPACT_ATOMS: atom_id res chain seq x y z
N MET A 1 -6.83 -17.86 3.89
CA MET A 1 -7.89 -16.97 4.41
C MET A 1 -7.37 -15.55 4.17
N ASP A 2 -7.90 -14.86 3.16
CA ASP A 2 -7.47 -13.48 2.80
C ASP A 2 -7.94 -12.54 3.93
N ILE A 3 -7.11 -12.34 4.95
CA ILE A 3 -7.40 -11.43 6.08
C ILE A 3 -7.54 -9.97 5.59
N LEU A 4 -6.97 -9.66 4.41
CA LEU A 4 -7.09 -8.36 3.74
C LEU A 4 -8.21 -8.29 2.71
N SER A 5 -8.89 -9.40 2.39
CA SER A 5 -10.01 -9.35 1.44
C SER A 5 -11.27 -8.83 2.10
N TYR A 6 -11.96 -7.96 1.36
CA TYR A 6 -13.34 -7.60 1.63
C TYR A 6 -14.23 -8.84 1.48
N ASN A 7 -14.75 -9.37 2.59
CA ASN A 7 -15.85 -10.33 2.57
C ASN A 7 -17.10 -9.67 3.17
N PRO A 8 -18.05 -9.19 2.33
CA PRO A 8 -19.26 -8.53 2.80
C PRO A 8 -20.20 -9.47 3.59
N ASP A 9 -20.02 -10.79 3.47
CA ASP A 9 -20.89 -11.80 4.07
C ASP A 9 -20.35 -12.36 5.41
N ASN A 10 -19.14 -11.97 5.84
CA ASN A 10 -18.59 -12.43 7.11
C ASN A 10 -19.12 -11.59 8.28
N SER A 11 -20.19 -12.09 8.89
CA SER A 11 -20.70 -11.63 10.18
C SER A 11 -19.60 -11.68 11.25
N TYR A 12 -19.24 -10.52 11.79
CA TYR A 12 -18.59 -10.26 13.09
C TYR A 12 -17.65 -11.37 13.61
N TRP A 13 -16.40 -11.35 13.16
CA TRP A 13 -15.33 -11.91 13.97
C TRP A 13 -15.08 -10.97 15.16
N ASP A 14 -15.01 -11.52 16.36
CA ASP A 14 -14.61 -10.75 17.54
C ASP A 14 -13.19 -10.23 17.32
N LEU A 15 -13.02 -8.91 17.42
CA LEU A 15 -11.70 -8.31 17.40
C LEU A 15 -10.87 -8.84 18.58
N PRO A 16 -9.55 -8.96 18.42
CA PRO A 16 -8.69 -9.43 19.50
C PRO A 16 -8.77 -8.50 20.71
N SER A 17 -8.94 -9.11 21.90
CA SER A 17 -8.94 -8.38 23.18
C SER A 17 -7.54 -7.92 23.61
N ARG A 18 -6.49 -8.46 22.96
CA ARG A 18 -5.08 -8.11 23.16
C ARG A 18 -4.33 -8.12 21.83
N VAL A 19 -3.61 -7.04 21.55
CA VAL A 19 -2.79 -6.91 20.33
C VAL A 19 -1.40 -6.38 20.66
N TYR A 20 -0.43 -6.75 19.82
CA TYR A 20 0.81 -6.00 19.69
C TYR A 20 0.66 -5.02 18.53
N GLY A 21 0.69 -3.72 18.82
CA GLY A 21 0.56 -2.65 17.85
C GLY A 21 1.91 -2.04 17.50
N TYR A 22 2.26 -2.05 16.23
CA TYR A 22 3.40 -1.33 15.65
C TYR A 22 2.96 0.07 15.24
N VAL A 23 3.66 1.09 15.72
CA VAL A 23 3.39 2.48 15.36
C VAL A 23 3.86 2.75 13.94
N THR A 24 2.91 2.90 13.01
CA THR A 24 3.20 3.19 11.60
C THR A 24 3.21 4.67 11.29
N GLU A 25 2.40 5.46 12.00
CA GLU A 25 2.23 6.88 11.72
C GLU A 25 1.77 7.63 12.97
N ILE A 26 2.30 8.83 13.13
CA ILE A 26 1.95 9.80 14.18
C ILE A 26 1.76 11.16 13.52
N GLU A 27 0.58 11.73 13.64
CA GLU A 27 0.28 13.06 13.10
C GLU A 27 -0.35 13.97 14.13
N PRO A 28 -0.06 15.27 14.12
CA PRO A 28 -0.87 16.22 14.88
C PRO A 28 -2.29 16.22 14.30
N GLU A 29 -3.31 16.24 15.17
CA GLU A 29 -4.69 16.23 14.72
C GLU A 29 -5.01 17.54 14.00
N ALA A 30 -4.99 17.51 12.66
CA ALA A 30 -5.09 18.70 11.79
C ALA A 30 -6.38 19.53 11.96
N ARG A 31 -7.37 19.02 12.72
CA ARG A 31 -8.70 19.60 12.90
C ARG A 31 -8.98 20.17 14.28
N SER A 32 -8.08 20.05 15.26
CA SER A 32 -8.33 20.57 16.61
C SER A 32 -7.36 21.70 16.98
N GLN A 33 -7.85 22.71 17.71
CA GLN A 33 -7.00 23.68 18.42
C GLN A 33 -6.33 23.03 19.66
N SER A 34 -6.35 21.69 19.75
CA SER A 34 -5.83 20.94 20.87
C SER A 34 -4.49 20.33 20.49
N ASP A 35 -3.62 20.14 21.49
CA ASP A 35 -2.34 19.45 21.32
C ASP A 35 -2.51 17.93 21.11
N SER A 36 -3.60 17.51 20.46
CA SER A 36 -3.91 16.10 20.24
C SER A 36 -3.16 15.55 19.04
N TRP A 37 -2.82 14.27 19.12
CA TRP A 37 -2.10 13.51 18.12
C TRP A 37 -2.92 12.30 17.71
N TRP A 38 -2.90 11.99 16.43
CA TRP A 38 -3.45 10.81 15.82
C TRP A 38 -2.36 9.73 15.72
N LEU A 39 -2.66 8.52 16.18
CA LEU A 39 -1.79 7.37 16.05
C LEU A 39 -2.44 6.32 15.16
N THR A 40 -1.68 5.82 14.20
CA THR A 40 -2.06 4.68 13.37
C THR A 40 -1.18 3.49 13.72
N LEU A 41 -1.80 2.32 13.91
CA LEU A 41 -1.13 1.09 14.31
C LEU A 41 -1.41 -0.07 13.36
N GLU A 42 -0.37 -0.86 13.11
CA GLU A 42 -0.52 -2.24 12.65
C GLU A 42 -0.54 -3.20 13.81
N CYS A 43 -1.64 -3.91 13.94
CA CYS A 43 -1.88 -4.81 15.05
C CYS A 43 -1.72 -6.26 14.61
N ILE A 44 -1.07 -7.05 15.45
CA ILE A 44 -1.07 -8.51 15.39
C ILE A 44 -1.74 -9.05 16.65
N ASP A 45 -2.58 -10.09 16.52
CA ASP A 45 -3.19 -10.76 17.66
C ASP A 45 -2.11 -11.33 18.59
N ALA A 46 -2.02 -10.76 19.79
CA ALA A 46 -0.95 -11.08 20.74
C ALA A 46 -1.07 -12.50 21.29
N ASP A 47 -2.29 -13.00 21.49
CA ASP A 47 -2.51 -14.34 22.04
C ASP A 47 -2.16 -15.41 21.00
N MET A 48 -2.46 -15.16 19.73
CA MET A 48 -2.04 -16.02 18.63
C MET A 48 -0.53 -15.96 18.42
N PHE A 49 0.05 -14.76 18.41
CA PHE A 49 1.49 -14.58 18.27
C PHE A 49 2.26 -15.29 19.38
N ASP A 50 1.88 -15.10 20.65
CA ASP A 50 2.52 -15.75 21.79
C ASP A 50 2.44 -17.28 21.69
N LYS A 51 1.28 -17.84 21.27
CA LYS A 51 1.13 -19.30 21.09
C LYS A 51 2.07 -19.86 20.02
N VAL A 52 2.22 -19.17 18.89
CA VAL A 52 3.12 -19.57 17.80
C VAL A 52 4.57 -19.44 18.26
N SER A 53 4.90 -18.29 18.85
CA SER A 53 6.19 -17.91 19.43
C SER A 53 6.71 -18.89 20.50
N ILE A 54 5.82 -19.50 21.29
CA ILE A 54 6.18 -20.50 22.31
C ILE A 54 6.39 -21.89 21.68
N ARG A 55 5.59 -22.26 20.69
CA ARG A 55 5.67 -23.57 20.03
C ARG A 55 6.89 -23.69 19.14
N ASN A 56 7.31 -22.59 18.53
CA ASN A 56 8.42 -22.59 17.59
C ASN A 56 9.73 -22.29 18.31
N THR A 57 10.58 -23.30 18.45
CA THR A 57 11.96 -23.12 18.94
C THR A 57 12.89 -22.57 17.87
N SER A 58 12.49 -22.65 16.60
CA SER A 58 13.22 -22.07 15.48
C SER A 58 12.85 -20.60 15.36
N TYR A 59 13.88 -19.79 15.14
CA TYR A 59 13.74 -18.36 15.05
C TYR A 59 14.61 -17.86 13.87
N PRO A 60 14.07 -17.01 12.97
CA PRO A 60 12.75 -16.35 13.01
C PRO A 60 11.56 -17.32 12.86
N ILE A 61 10.36 -16.88 13.27
CA ILE A 61 9.11 -17.65 13.10
C ILE A 61 8.85 -17.81 11.59
N PRO A 62 8.60 -19.03 11.08
CA PRO A 62 8.33 -19.25 9.66
C PRO A 62 7.12 -18.46 9.15
N ASP A 63 7.22 -17.92 7.94
CA ASP A 63 6.16 -17.14 7.30
C ASP A 63 4.82 -17.90 7.18
N SER A 64 4.88 -19.22 6.97
CA SER A 64 3.69 -20.08 6.93
C SER A 64 2.90 -20.10 8.25
N GLU A 65 3.57 -19.87 9.39
CA GLU A 65 2.89 -19.76 10.69
C GLU A 65 2.40 -18.33 10.92
N LEU A 66 3.20 -17.32 10.57
CA LEU A 66 2.83 -15.91 10.70
C LEU A 66 1.60 -15.53 9.87
N THR A 67 1.47 -16.09 8.67
CA THR A 67 0.32 -15.85 7.78
C THR A 67 -1.01 -16.35 8.36
N ASN A 68 -0.98 -17.26 9.33
CA ASN A 68 -2.16 -17.74 10.05
C ASN A 68 -2.54 -16.87 11.26
N ILE A 69 -1.71 -15.89 11.63
CA ILE A 69 -2.04 -14.95 12.70
C ILE A 69 -2.93 -13.84 12.14
N SER A 70 -3.95 -13.47 12.92
CA SER A 70 -4.82 -12.34 12.63
C SER A 70 -4.04 -11.03 12.74
N VAL A 71 -4.17 -10.20 11.72
CA VAL A 71 -3.64 -8.84 11.69
C VAL A 71 -4.81 -7.87 11.49
N THR A 72 -4.75 -6.74 12.17
CA THR A 72 -5.77 -5.70 12.17
C THR A 72 -5.11 -4.34 12.14
N ILE A 73 -5.90 -3.29 12.01
CA ILE A 73 -5.42 -1.91 12.02
C ILE A 73 -6.18 -1.17 13.10
N ALA A 74 -5.52 -0.23 13.76
CA ALA A 74 -6.15 0.49 14.84
C ALA A 74 -5.70 1.96 14.82
N GLU A 75 -6.65 2.87 15.00
CA GLU A 75 -6.44 4.31 15.03
C GLU A 75 -6.98 4.90 16.35
N PHE A 76 -6.26 5.86 16.93
CA PHE A 76 -6.79 6.62 18.07
C PHE A 76 -6.11 7.97 18.26
N THR A 77 -6.85 8.89 18.86
CA THR A 77 -6.38 10.22 19.24
C THR A 77 -5.86 10.23 20.68
N PHE A 78 -4.77 10.93 20.97
CA PHE A 78 -4.29 11.17 22.33
C PHE A 78 -3.74 12.56 22.56
N GLN A 79 -3.84 13.04 23.81
CA GLN A 79 -3.11 14.23 24.22
C GLN A 79 -1.80 13.83 24.92
N PRO A 80 -0.70 14.55 24.69
CA PRO A 80 0.57 14.34 25.38
C PRO A 80 0.34 14.37 26.90
N GLY A 81 0.81 13.34 27.59
CA GLY A 81 0.72 13.24 29.05
C GLY A 81 -0.62 12.76 29.62
N GLU A 82 -1.68 12.60 28.82
CA GLU A 82 -2.93 11.91 29.24
C GLU A 82 -2.62 10.50 29.73
N GLU A 83 -1.67 9.87 29.06
CA GLU A 83 -1.31 8.49 29.26
C GLU A 83 0.15 8.41 29.67
N SER A 84 0.40 7.75 30.80
CA SER A 84 1.73 7.72 31.43
C SER A 84 2.84 7.16 30.54
N PHE A 85 2.49 6.34 29.54
CA PHE A 85 3.42 5.73 28.58
C PHE A 85 3.68 6.58 27.33
N ILE A 86 2.91 7.66 27.11
CA ILE A 86 3.13 8.63 26.01
C ILE A 86 3.93 9.86 26.53
N LYS A 87 4.31 9.85 27.81
CA LYS A 87 4.96 11.00 28.47
C LYS A 87 6.31 11.37 27.87
N ASP A 88 7.04 10.42 27.32
CA ASP A 88 8.38 10.62 26.75
C ASP A 88 8.36 10.75 25.20
N GLY A 89 7.16 10.79 24.61
CA GLY A 89 6.94 10.82 23.17
C GLY A 89 6.80 9.42 22.57
N VAL A 90 5.80 9.25 21.69
CA VAL A 90 5.67 8.05 20.84
C VAL A 90 6.39 8.35 19.53
N CYS A 91 7.08 7.35 18.98
CA CYS A 91 7.78 7.43 17.69
C CYS A 91 7.30 6.29 16.78
N GLU A 92 7.34 6.52 15.47
CA GLU A 92 7.19 5.46 14.48
C GLU A 92 8.25 4.38 14.72
N GLY A 93 7.89 3.12 14.51
CA GLY A 93 8.80 1.99 14.72
C GLY A 93 8.71 1.33 16.10
N LEU A 94 7.97 1.91 17.05
CA LEU A 94 7.80 1.34 18.39
C LEU A 94 6.67 0.29 18.44
N TRP A 95 6.80 -0.63 19.38
CA TRP A 95 5.81 -1.68 19.65
C TRP A 95 5.18 -1.50 21.03
N PHE A 96 3.86 -1.63 21.08
CA PHE A 96 3.09 -1.57 22.32
C PHE A 96 2.15 -2.78 22.42
N GLU A 97 1.96 -3.29 23.64
CA GLU A 97 0.86 -4.21 23.93
C GLU A 97 -0.37 -3.39 24.33
N PHE A 98 -1.46 -3.54 23.58
CA PHE A 98 -2.76 -2.98 23.92
C PHE A 98 -3.67 -4.08 24.43
N ARG A 99 -4.40 -3.79 25.51
CA ARG A 99 -5.47 -4.65 26.04
C ARG A 99 -6.76 -3.86 26.07
N PHE A 100 -7.81 -4.48 25.58
CA PHE A 100 -9.13 -3.87 25.50
C PHE A 100 -10.05 -4.42 26.60
N SER A 101 -10.93 -3.54 27.07
CA SER A 101 -11.95 -3.86 28.07
C SER A 101 -13.19 -4.41 27.36
N PRO A 102 -13.77 -5.52 27.85
CA PRO A 102 -15.07 -5.98 27.37
C PRO A 102 -16.22 -5.08 27.87
N LEU A 103 -15.96 -4.26 28.88
CA LEU A 103 -16.86 -3.23 29.36
C LEU A 103 -16.55 -1.95 28.60
N ALA A 104 -17.57 -1.19 28.17
CA ALA A 104 -17.43 0.10 27.49
C ALA A 104 -16.90 1.20 28.43
N ILE A 105 -15.70 0.99 28.96
CA ILE A 105 -15.05 1.74 30.02
C ILE A 105 -13.60 1.93 29.60
N GLY A 106 -13.16 3.18 29.56
CA GLY A 106 -11.84 3.57 29.11
C GLY A 106 -11.90 4.49 27.89
N LYS A 107 -10.74 4.70 27.27
CA LYS A 107 -10.62 5.55 26.09
C LYS A 107 -11.10 4.79 24.83
N PRO A 108 -11.94 5.39 23.97
CA PRO A 108 -12.38 4.75 22.74
C PRO A 108 -11.20 4.60 21.76
N PHE A 109 -11.24 3.53 20.99
CA PHE A 109 -10.21 3.13 20.04
C PHE A 109 -10.91 2.64 18.77
N GLU A 110 -10.57 3.21 17.61
CA GLU A 110 -11.11 2.78 16.32
C GLU A 110 -10.32 1.57 15.84
N HIS A 111 -10.92 0.39 15.86
CA HIS A 111 -10.25 -0.85 15.50
C HIS A 111 -10.89 -1.45 14.26
N TYR A 112 -10.10 -1.52 13.21
CA TYR A 112 -10.47 -1.98 11.89
C TYR A 112 -10.07 -3.44 11.72
N TRP A 113 -11.03 -4.27 11.28
CA TRP A 113 -10.76 -5.66 10.97
C TRP A 113 -9.87 -5.80 9.73
N ASN A 114 -10.08 -4.93 8.73
CA ASN A 114 -9.25 -4.80 7.55
C ASN A 114 -9.30 -3.36 7.00
N LEU A 115 -8.59 -3.10 5.91
CA LEU A 115 -8.49 -1.79 5.27
C LEU A 115 -9.82 -1.19 4.79
N PHE A 116 -10.89 -1.98 4.69
CA PHE A 116 -12.16 -1.61 4.05
C PHE A 116 -13.37 -1.72 4.96
N SER A 117 -13.22 -2.34 6.12
CA SER A 117 -14.28 -2.44 7.12
C SER A 117 -14.51 -1.09 7.81
N PRO A 118 -15.74 -0.75 8.21
CA PRO A 118 -15.94 0.33 9.16
C PRO A 118 -15.22 0.01 10.49
N PRO A 119 -14.77 1.04 11.24
CA PRO A 119 -14.14 0.81 12.54
C PRO A 119 -15.16 0.25 13.53
N GLN A 120 -14.72 -0.68 14.37
CA GLN A 120 -15.43 -1.03 15.61
C GLN A 120 -14.76 -0.33 16.78
N ILE A 121 -15.56 0.25 17.67
CA ILE A 121 -15.04 0.94 18.85
C ILE A 121 -14.70 -0.10 19.92
N GLN A 122 -13.43 -0.20 20.26
CA GLN A 122 -12.96 -0.89 21.46
C GLN A 122 -12.58 0.13 22.53
N PHE A 123 -12.58 -0.30 23.80
CA PHE A 123 -12.23 0.57 24.92
C PHE A 123 -10.92 0.12 25.54
N LEU A 124 -9.96 1.03 25.62
CA LEU A 124 -8.64 0.73 26.12
C LEU A 124 -8.68 0.42 27.63
N LYS A 125 -8.24 -0.78 28.01
CA LYS A 125 -8.07 -1.18 29.41
C LYS A 125 -6.68 -0.83 29.93
N SER A 126 -5.67 -1.11 29.12
CA SER A 126 -4.27 -0.83 29.44
C SER A 126 -3.42 -0.90 28.19
N VAL A 127 -2.30 -0.21 28.24
CA VAL A 127 -1.28 -0.26 27.20
C VAL A 127 0.08 -0.06 27.85
N ARG A 128 1.08 -0.73 27.27
CA ARG A 128 2.47 -0.66 27.73
C ARG A 128 3.39 -0.87 26.54
N GLU A 129 4.52 -0.20 26.56
CA GLU A 129 5.61 -0.53 25.64
C GLU A 129 6.03 -1.98 25.88
N VAL A 130 6.29 -2.73 24.81
CA VAL A 130 6.80 -4.09 24.93
C VAL A 130 8.29 -4.04 25.30
N ASP A 131 8.78 -5.02 26.06
CA ASP A 131 10.21 -5.07 26.38
C ASP A 131 11.07 -5.27 25.12
N SER A 132 12.36 -4.92 25.20
CA SER A 132 13.27 -4.95 24.05
C SER A 132 13.40 -6.33 23.41
N LYS A 133 13.29 -7.41 24.20
CA LYS A 133 13.37 -8.78 23.67
C LYS A 133 12.14 -9.09 22.83
N LEU A 134 10.94 -8.74 23.30
CA LEU A 134 9.71 -8.92 22.54
C LEU A 134 9.65 -7.97 21.34
N SER A 135 10.08 -6.71 21.48
CA SER A 135 10.15 -5.73 20.40
C SER A 135 11.01 -6.23 19.24
N ASN A 136 12.20 -6.75 19.53
CA ASN A 136 13.08 -7.35 18.51
C ASN A 136 12.41 -8.53 17.81
N ARG A 137 11.72 -9.39 18.59
CA ARG A 137 10.99 -10.54 18.02
C ARG A 137 9.84 -10.16 17.11
N LEU A 138 9.06 -9.16 17.50
CA LEU A 138 7.98 -8.63 16.68
C LEU A 138 8.56 -8.00 15.41
N THR A 139 9.60 -7.17 15.54
CA THR A 139 10.26 -6.51 14.41
C THR A 139 10.87 -7.50 13.42
N GLU A 140 11.62 -8.49 13.88
CA GLU A 140 12.20 -9.49 12.98
C GLU A 140 11.13 -10.36 12.32
N SER A 141 9.99 -10.59 12.99
CA SER A 141 8.86 -11.28 12.38
C SER A 141 8.17 -10.47 11.28
N THR A 142 8.40 -9.16 11.15
CA THR A 142 7.92 -8.35 10.02
C THR A 142 8.92 -8.22 8.88
N GLN A 143 10.16 -8.68 9.08
CA GLN A 143 11.18 -8.63 8.03
C GLN A 143 10.92 -9.68 6.95
N LEU A 144 11.38 -9.35 5.74
CA LEU A 144 11.37 -10.20 4.54
C LEU A 144 12.80 -10.42 4.04
N ASN A 145 13.71 -10.75 4.96
CA ASN A 145 15.13 -10.93 4.65
C ASN A 145 15.40 -12.21 3.85
N ASP A 146 14.50 -13.19 3.95
CA ASP A 146 14.60 -14.45 3.19
C ASP A 146 14.29 -14.24 1.70
N ILE A 147 13.70 -13.10 1.33
CA ILE A 147 13.47 -12.68 -0.04
C ILE A 147 14.56 -11.67 -0.40
N SER A 148 15.52 -12.10 -1.22
CA SER A 148 16.61 -11.24 -1.69
C SER A 148 16.10 -10.11 -2.60
N ASP A 149 16.88 -9.03 -2.68
CA ASP A 149 16.67 -8.02 -3.71
C ASP A 149 16.84 -8.62 -5.11
N ALA A 150 16.03 -8.13 -6.06
CA ALA A 150 16.23 -8.46 -7.46
C ALA A 150 17.55 -7.86 -7.95
N SER A 151 18.15 -8.43 -9.00
CA SER A 151 19.27 -7.79 -9.68
C SER A 151 18.78 -6.68 -10.61
N GLU A 152 19.68 -5.80 -11.04
CA GLU A 152 19.38 -4.78 -12.05
C GLU A 152 18.81 -5.41 -13.33
N GLU A 153 19.38 -6.54 -13.77
CA GLU A 153 18.95 -7.26 -14.97
C GLU A 153 17.55 -7.86 -14.82
N VAL A 154 17.19 -8.32 -13.62
CA VAL A 154 15.84 -8.83 -13.35
C VAL A 154 14.84 -7.68 -13.43
N ILE A 155 15.11 -6.55 -12.75
CA ILE A 155 14.24 -5.37 -12.81
C ILE A 155 14.11 -4.85 -14.25
N ASP A 156 15.22 -4.76 -14.98
CA ASP A 156 15.22 -4.34 -16.38
C ASP A 156 14.40 -5.28 -17.26
N GLY A 157 14.52 -6.60 -17.06
CA GLY A 157 13.79 -7.63 -17.81
C GLY A 157 12.27 -7.62 -17.57
N LEU A 158 11.82 -7.23 -16.37
CA LEU A 158 10.40 -7.09 -16.03
C LEU A 158 9.77 -5.86 -16.67
N LEU A 159 10.57 -4.84 -16.99
CA LEU A 159 10.07 -3.59 -17.54
C LEU A 159 10.07 -3.63 -19.07
N SER A 160 8.90 -3.39 -19.65
CA SER A 160 8.71 -3.32 -21.09
C SER A 160 9.56 -2.22 -21.75
N ASN A 161 10.11 -2.51 -22.93
CA ASN A 161 10.81 -1.54 -23.78
C ASN A 161 9.85 -0.71 -24.69
N LYS A 162 8.54 -0.76 -24.44
CA LYS A 162 7.53 0.01 -25.18
C LYS A 162 7.58 1.49 -24.82
N ILE A 163 7.35 2.35 -25.80
CA ILE A 163 7.16 3.80 -25.58
C ILE A 163 5.70 4.04 -25.20
N PRO A 164 5.41 4.82 -24.12
CA PRO A 164 4.04 5.16 -23.77
C PRO A 164 3.35 6.01 -24.84
N ASP A 165 2.22 5.52 -25.35
CA ASP A 165 1.34 6.30 -26.23
C ASP A 165 0.49 7.30 -25.43
N ALA A 166 0.19 6.96 -24.18
CA ALA A 166 -0.57 7.78 -23.25
C ALA A 166 -0.30 7.37 -21.80
N CYS A 167 -0.82 8.14 -20.85
CA CYS A 167 -0.91 7.77 -19.44
C CYS A 167 -2.36 7.81 -18.99
N ALA A 168 -2.75 6.84 -18.16
CA ALA A 168 -4.03 6.86 -17.45
C ALA A 168 -3.80 7.29 -16.00
N ILE A 169 -4.73 8.09 -15.49
CA ILE A 169 -4.86 8.42 -14.07
C ILE A 169 -6.20 7.83 -13.66
N TYR A 170 -6.18 6.90 -12.71
CA TYR A 170 -7.38 6.25 -12.22
C TYR A 170 -7.92 7.07 -11.04
N ASP A 171 -9.22 7.36 -11.06
CA ASP A 171 -9.91 7.84 -9.87
C ASP A 171 -10.01 6.67 -8.89
N VAL A 172 -9.20 6.69 -7.84
CA VAL A 172 -9.16 5.66 -6.78
C VAL A 172 -9.47 6.26 -5.40
N GLY A 173 -9.96 7.51 -5.36
CA GLY A 173 -10.13 8.27 -4.12
C GLY A 173 -8.85 8.96 -3.67
N GLN A 174 -8.55 8.90 -2.37
CA GLN A 174 -7.37 9.55 -1.77
C GLN A 174 -6.03 8.93 -2.23
N GLY A 175 -6.01 7.63 -2.50
CA GLY A 175 -4.78 6.91 -2.89
C GLY A 175 -4.29 7.22 -4.30
N ASN A 176 -3.25 6.52 -4.75
CA ASN A 176 -2.65 6.75 -6.06
C ASN A 176 -2.76 5.52 -6.99
N CYS A 177 -3.05 5.75 -8.27
CA CYS A 177 -2.96 4.71 -9.31
C CYS A 177 -2.84 5.35 -10.69
N ASN A 178 -1.71 5.10 -11.35
CA ASN A 178 -1.44 5.58 -12.70
C ASN A 178 -1.00 4.41 -13.60
N ALA A 179 -1.16 4.54 -14.91
CA ALA A 179 -0.65 3.54 -15.84
C ALA A 179 -0.02 4.16 -17.08
N LEU A 180 1.06 3.54 -17.56
CA LEU A 180 1.58 3.78 -18.90
C LEU A 180 0.82 2.89 -19.88
N LEU A 181 0.22 3.51 -20.90
CA LEU A 181 -0.59 2.84 -21.89
C LEU A 181 0.17 2.71 -23.20
N THR A 182 -0.03 1.57 -23.86
CA THR A 182 0.38 1.35 -25.24
C THR A 182 -0.86 1.02 -26.07
N LYS A 183 -0.88 1.43 -27.33
CA LYS A 183 -1.86 1.01 -28.32
C LYS A 183 -1.31 -0.19 -29.07
N GLN A 184 -1.83 -1.35 -28.74
CA GLN A 184 -1.58 -2.57 -29.51
C GLN A 184 -2.91 -3.02 -30.11
N ASP A 185 -2.92 -3.35 -31.40
CA ASP A 185 -4.10 -3.83 -32.12
C ASP A 185 -5.32 -2.89 -32.06
N GLY A 186 -5.07 -1.57 -31.91
CA GLY A 186 -6.12 -0.55 -31.84
C GLY A 186 -6.70 -0.32 -30.44
N GLU A 187 -6.31 -1.11 -29.43
CA GLU A 187 -6.78 -0.98 -28.05
C GLU A 187 -5.67 -0.43 -27.15
N ALA A 188 -6.02 0.55 -26.31
CA ALA A 188 -5.12 1.05 -25.28
C ALA A 188 -5.09 0.07 -24.11
N SER A 189 -3.92 -0.46 -23.78
CA SER A 189 -3.73 -1.37 -22.65
C SER A 189 -2.58 -0.91 -21.76
N PRO A 190 -2.70 -1.04 -20.44
CA PRO A 190 -1.61 -0.77 -19.53
C PRO A 190 -0.49 -1.79 -19.74
N PHE A 191 0.76 -1.33 -19.68
CA PHE A 191 1.93 -2.22 -19.63
C PHE A 191 2.80 -1.96 -18.39
N VAL A 192 2.63 -0.82 -17.73
CA VAL A 192 3.14 -0.55 -16.38
C VAL A 192 2.03 0.14 -15.59
N TYR A 193 1.77 -0.33 -14.39
CA TYR A 193 1.07 0.42 -13.35
C TYR A 193 2.09 1.07 -12.42
N PHE A 194 1.83 2.30 -12.00
CA PHE A 194 2.57 2.99 -10.95
C PHE A 194 1.60 3.27 -9.80
N ASP A 195 1.82 2.55 -8.70
CA ASP A 195 0.86 2.25 -7.64
C ASP A 195 -0.40 1.51 -8.14
N LEU A 196 -1.07 0.86 -7.19
CA LEU A 196 -2.39 0.27 -7.37
C LEU A 196 -3.21 0.51 -6.10
N GLY A 197 -3.32 1.78 -5.77
CA GLY A 197 -3.85 2.29 -4.53
C GLY A 197 -5.33 2.58 -4.53
N GLY A 198 -5.80 3.15 -3.42
CA GLY A 198 -7.15 3.66 -3.27
C GLY A 198 -7.54 3.93 -1.81
N GLY A 199 -8.69 4.57 -1.60
CA GLY A 199 -9.17 4.92 -0.26
C GLY A 199 -9.25 3.72 0.71
N VAL A 200 -8.67 3.90 1.90
CA VAL A 200 -8.63 2.91 3.01
C VAL A 200 -9.10 3.53 4.31
N LEU A 201 -9.44 2.70 5.31
CA LEU A 201 -9.85 3.09 6.66
C LEU A 201 -10.95 4.17 6.65
N GLY A 202 -10.79 5.24 7.42
CA GLY A 202 -11.69 6.40 7.42
C GLY A 202 -11.93 7.00 6.04
N ASN A 203 -11.00 6.83 5.09
CA ASN A 203 -11.05 7.35 3.72
C ASN A 203 -11.59 6.34 2.69
N THR A 204 -12.09 5.17 3.10
CA THR A 204 -12.75 4.18 2.22
C THR A 204 -13.87 4.79 1.37
N HIS A 205 -14.59 5.77 1.91
CA HIS A 205 -15.67 6.49 1.24
C HIS A 205 -15.22 7.30 0.00
N THR A 206 -13.91 7.58 -0.12
CA THR A 206 -13.35 8.29 -1.28
C THR A 206 -13.22 7.39 -2.51
N TYR A 207 -13.18 6.07 -2.34
CA TYR A 207 -13.03 5.13 -3.45
C TYR A 207 -14.28 5.12 -4.33
N PRO A 208 -14.18 5.33 -5.66
CA PRO A 208 -15.35 5.49 -6.51
C PRO A 208 -16.07 4.15 -6.72
N SER A 209 -17.37 4.14 -6.42
CA SER A 209 -18.24 2.96 -6.57
C SER A 209 -18.39 2.45 -8.02
N LYS A 210 -17.92 3.21 -9.01
CA LYS A 210 -17.94 2.82 -10.43
C LYS A 210 -16.65 2.14 -10.90
N LEU A 211 -15.54 2.29 -10.18
CA LEU A 211 -14.30 1.58 -10.50
C LEU A 211 -14.42 0.16 -9.95
N ARG A 212 -14.69 -0.78 -10.84
CA ARG A 212 -14.87 -2.20 -10.49
C ARG A 212 -13.64 -3.04 -10.79
N ASP A 213 -12.94 -2.72 -11.88
CA ASP A 213 -11.86 -3.56 -12.41
C ASP A 213 -10.70 -2.72 -12.94
N PHE A 214 -9.52 -3.33 -12.95
CA PHE A 214 -8.32 -2.87 -13.65
C PHE A 214 -7.99 -3.85 -14.79
N CYS A 215 -7.22 -3.39 -15.79
CA CYS A 215 -6.90 -4.21 -16.95
C CYS A 215 -5.58 -4.96 -16.75
N PHE A 216 -5.66 -6.29 -16.55
CA PHE A 216 -4.49 -7.16 -16.37
C PHE A 216 -4.25 -8.14 -17.53
N ASN A 217 -5.03 -8.06 -18.61
CA ASN A 217 -5.01 -9.04 -19.72
C ASN A 217 -3.65 -9.17 -20.42
N LYS A 218 -2.82 -8.12 -20.38
CA LYS A 218 -1.48 -8.10 -20.99
C LYS A 218 -0.36 -8.21 -19.97
N LYS A 219 -0.69 -8.63 -18.74
CA LYS A 219 0.24 -8.79 -17.61
C LYS A 219 1.14 -7.58 -17.39
N PRO A 220 0.56 -6.38 -17.12
CA PRO A 220 1.36 -5.20 -16.84
C PRO A 220 2.19 -5.40 -15.56
N THR A 221 3.41 -4.88 -15.57
CA THR A 221 4.26 -4.81 -14.37
C THR A 221 3.72 -3.74 -13.43
N ILE A 222 3.64 -4.03 -12.13
CA ILE A 222 3.18 -3.08 -11.11
C ILE A 222 4.40 -2.56 -10.37
N VAL A 223 4.61 -1.24 -10.41
CA VAL A 223 5.68 -0.56 -9.68
C VAL A 223 5.04 0.17 -8.51
N LEU A 224 5.42 -0.19 -7.30
CA LEU A 224 4.95 0.48 -6.09
C LEU A 224 5.91 1.61 -5.72
N SER A 225 5.36 2.80 -5.46
CA SER A 225 6.14 3.97 -5.06
C SER A 225 6.64 3.85 -3.63
N HIS A 226 5.78 3.48 -2.68
CA HIS A 226 6.11 3.12 -1.31
C HIS A 226 5.00 2.22 -0.76
N LEU A 227 5.27 1.64 0.39
CA LEU A 227 4.44 0.56 0.91
C LEU A 227 3.19 1.02 1.64
N ASP A 228 2.88 2.31 1.82
CA ASP A 228 1.65 2.71 2.52
C ASP A 228 0.39 2.15 1.87
N TRP A 229 -0.61 1.86 2.70
CA TRP A 229 -1.78 1.06 2.32
C TRP A 229 -2.53 1.60 1.13
N ASP A 230 -2.74 2.91 1.06
CA ASP A 230 -3.46 3.58 -0.02
C ASP A 230 -2.71 3.62 -1.35
N HIS A 231 -1.50 3.05 -1.44
CA HIS A 231 -0.73 2.85 -2.69
C HIS A 231 -0.84 1.43 -3.25
N TRP A 232 -1.35 0.47 -2.49
CA TRP A 232 -1.54 -0.92 -2.96
C TRP A 232 -2.90 -1.53 -2.65
N SER A 233 -3.77 -0.85 -1.89
CA SER A 233 -5.02 -1.42 -1.37
C SER A 233 -5.98 -1.93 -2.45
N SER A 234 -5.91 -1.44 -3.69
CA SER A 234 -6.76 -1.95 -4.77
C SER A 234 -6.38 -3.37 -5.21
N ALA A 235 -5.16 -3.84 -4.92
CA ALA A 235 -4.80 -5.24 -5.10
C ALA A 235 -5.62 -6.20 -4.23
N GLN A 236 -6.21 -5.71 -3.13
CA GLN A 236 -7.12 -6.48 -2.30
C GLN A 236 -8.57 -6.47 -2.81
N ARG A 237 -8.90 -5.55 -3.72
CA ARG A 237 -10.19 -5.49 -4.42
C ARG A 237 -10.17 -6.30 -5.72
N CYS A 238 -9.02 -6.35 -6.39
CA CYS A 238 -8.84 -7.04 -7.66
C CYS A 238 -7.77 -8.13 -7.53
N LYS A 239 -8.21 -9.37 -7.38
CA LYS A 239 -7.33 -10.52 -7.06
C LYS A 239 -6.29 -10.80 -8.14
N GLU A 240 -6.61 -10.49 -9.39
CA GLU A 240 -5.72 -10.62 -10.55
C GLU A 240 -4.42 -9.84 -10.35
N ALA A 241 -4.47 -8.70 -9.65
CA ALA A 241 -3.28 -7.90 -9.35
C ALA A 241 -2.21 -8.68 -8.59
N LYS A 242 -2.62 -9.59 -7.69
CA LYS A 242 -1.69 -10.43 -6.90
C LYS A 242 -0.93 -11.45 -7.75
N THR A 243 -1.36 -11.69 -8.99
CA THR A 243 -0.72 -12.61 -9.95
C THR A 243 0.24 -11.93 -10.92
N MET A 244 0.37 -10.60 -10.84
CA MET A 244 1.27 -9.81 -11.67
C MET A 244 2.70 -9.82 -11.12
N ASP A 245 3.64 -9.28 -11.91
CA ASP A 245 4.98 -8.97 -11.43
C ASP A 245 4.97 -7.62 -10.70
N TRP A 246 5.42 -7.62 -9.46
CA TRP A 246 5.53 -6.43 -8.62
C TRP A 246 6.99 -6.04 -8.44
N ILE A 247 7.26 -4.73 -8.59
CA ILE A 247 8.50 -4.07 -8.22
C ILE A 247 8.21 -3.17 -7.04
N VAL A 248 8.87 -3.40 -5.91
CA VAL A 248 8.56 -2.75 -4.62
C VAL A 248 9.84 -2.23 -3.96
N PRO A 249 9.88 -1.03 -3.38
CA PRO A 249 11.04 -0.59 -2.61
C PRO A 249 11.23 -1.44 -1.34
N ARG A 250 12.48 -1.71 -0.97
CA ARG A 250 12.77 -2.32 0.34
C ARG A 250 12.61 -1.29 1.44
N GLN A 251 11.60 -1.47 2.28
CA GLN A 251 11.26 -0.60 3.39
C GLN A 251 10.78 -1.43 4.59
N GLN A 252 10.84 -0.89 5.81
CA GLN A 252 10.46 -1.58 7.04
C GLN A 252 9.04 -1.23 7.45
N TRP A 253 8.25 -2.25 7.80
CA TRP A 253 6.82 -2.10 8.11
C TRP A 253 6.32 -3.13 9.13
N GLY A 254 5.04 -3.04 9.49
CA GLY A 254 4.37 -4.01 10.35
C GLY A 254 3.87 -5.26 9.60
N HIS A 255 3.06 -6.06 10.29
CA HIS A 255 2.59 -7.36 9.79
C HIS A 255 1.54 -7.26 8.67
N VAL A 256 0.80 -6.15 8.54
CA VAL A 256 -0.20 -6.00 7.47
C VAL A 256 0.52 -5.92 6.13
N HIS A 257 1.56 -5.10 6.04
CA HIS A 257 2.41 -5.00 4.84
C HIS A 257 3.12 -6.32 4.52
N LYS A 258 3.73 -6.96 5.53
CA LYS A 258 4.40 -8.26 5.34
C LYS A 258 3.43 -9.28 4.74
N LYS A 259 2.21 -9.35 5.27
CA LYS A 259 1.19 -10.29 4.80
C LYS A 259 0.81 -10.04 3.34
N PHE A 260 0.60 -8.78 2.96
CA PHE A 260 0.34 -8.42 1.57
C PHE A 260 1.49 -8.83 0.63
N LEU A 261 2.74 -8.58 1.02
CA LEU A 261 3.90 -8.95 0.23
C LEU A 261 4.07 -10.47 0.08
N LEU A 262 3.77 -11.24 1.14
CA LEU A 262 3.73 -12.70 1.06
C LEU A 262 2.59 -13.21 0.17
N GLU A 263 1.45 -12.53 0.13
CA GLU A 263 0.36 -12.83 -0.80
C GLU A 263 0.81 -12.63 -2.26
N ILE A 264 1.51 -11.54 -2.57
CA ILE A 264 2.10 -11.34 -3.91
C ILE A 264 3.13 -12.45 -4.21
N ASN A 265 4.06 -12.71 -3.29
CA ASN A 265 5.12 -13.70 -3.49
C ASN A 265 4.59 -15.14 -3.67
N SER A 266 3.36 -15.43 -3.20
CA SER A 266 2.75 -16.75 -3.35
C SER A 266 1.90 -16.92 -4.62
N HIS A 267 1.45 -15.83 -5.26
CA HIS A 267 0.55 -15.88 -6.42
C HIS A 267 1.17 -15.30 -7.71
N GLY A 268 2.12 -14.40 -7.58
CA GLY A 268 2.85 -13.74 -8.66
C GLY A 268 4.34 -13.67 -8.35
N THR A 269 4.99 -12.58 -8.76
CA THR A 269 6.42 -12.37 -8.50
C THR A 269 6.62 -11.10 -7.69
N LEU A 270 7.27 -11.21 -6.54
CA LEU A 270 7.70 -10.05 -5.74
C LEU A 270 9.17 -9.74 -6.01
N ASN A 271 9.46 -8.54 -6.48
CA ASN A 271 10.82 -8.08 -6.78
C ASN A 271 11.13 -6.83 -5.96
N PHE A 272 11.98 -6.97 -4.96
CA PHE A 272 12.47 -5.80 -4.23
C PHE A 272 13.45 -5.02 -5.10
N TRP A 273 13.23 -3.71 -5.18
CA TRP A 273 14.14 -2.79 -5.85
C TRP A 273 15.47 -2.77 -5.09
N PRO A 274 16.59 -3.14 -5.74
CA PRO A 274 17.88 -3.26 -5.07
C PRO A 274 18.38 -1.93 -4.50
N ASP A 275 18.92 -1.98 -3.28
CA ASP A 275 19.26 -0.76 -2.55
C ASP A 275 20.30 0.13 -3.25
N ASN A 276 21.24 -0.50 -3.98
CA ASN A 276 22.30 0.15 -4.74
C ASN A 276 21.85 0.68 -6.12
N LEU A 277 20.69 0.24 -6.62
CA LEU A 277 20.19 0.67 -7.91
C LEU A 277 19.50 2.03 -7.79
N GLN A 278 20.06 3.05 -8.46
CA GLN A 278 19.51 4.41 -8.38
C GLN A 278 18.42 4.66 -9.41
N LYS A 279 18.49 3.97 -10.56
CA LYS A 279 17.60 4.25 -11.69
C LYS A 279 17.58 3.12 -12.71
N ILE A 280 16.43 2.91 -13.35
CA ILE A 280 16.28 2.20 -14.63
C ILE A 280 15.66 3.12 -15.66
N SER A 281 16.22 3.13 -16.87
CA SER A 281 15.72 3.91 -17.99
C SER A 281 15.28 3.00 -19.13
N LYS A 282 14.03 3.16 -19.56
CA LYS A 282 13.43 2.48 -20.70
C LYS A 282 13.06 3.46 -21.80
N ASN A 283 12.60 2.95 -22.93
CA ASN A 283 12.14 3.80 -24.02
C ASN A 283 10.90 4.56 -23.58
N GLY A 284 11.04 5.85 -23.26
CA GLY A 284 9.92 6.73 -22.92
C GLY A 284 9.58 6.82 -21.43
N PHE A 285 10.24 6.09 -20.54
CA PHE A 285 10.07 6.27 -19.09
C PHE A 285 11.33 5.88 -18.31
N GLU A 286 11.46 6.39 -17.09
CA GLU A 286 12.53 6.03 -16.15
C GLU A 286 11.96 5.93 -14.73
N ILE A 287 12.40 4.93 -13.97
CA ILE A 287 12.07 4.76 -12.55
C ILE A 287 13.33 5.08 -11.75
N VAL A 288 13.20 5.93 -10.75
CA VAL A 288 14.30 6.41 -9.90
C VAL A 288 14.03 6.07 -8.45
N LYS A 289 15.10 5.76 -7.71
CA LYS A 289 15.05 5.67 -6.24
C LYS A 289 15.06 7.06 -5.63
N CYS A 290 14.15 7.31 -4.70
CA CYS A 290 14.10 8.56 -3.96
C CYS A 290 15.24 8.63 -2.92
N THR A 291 15.69 9.85 -2.62
CA THR A 291 16.89 10.11 -1.78
C THR A 291 16.54 10.51 -0.35
N GLY A 292 15.25 10.61 -0.03
CA GLY A 292 14.78 10.92 1.30
C GLY A 292 14.90 9.75 2.27
N ARG A 293 14.54 10.03 3.52
CA ARG A 293 14.42 9.04 4.59
C ARG A 293 12.96 8.94 5.02
N GLY A 294 12.63 7.84 5.67
CA GLY A 294 11.27 7.59 6.11
C GLY A 294 10.39 7.06 5.00
N ARG A 295 9.16 6.74 5.39
CA ARG A 295 8.24 5.91 4.63
C ARG A 295 7.84 6.50 3.26
N ASN A 296 7.52 7.80 3.23
CA ASN A 296 7.06 8.48 2.02
C ASN A 296 8.19 8.93 1.08
N HIS A 297 9.45 8.94 1.52
CA HIS A 297 10.53 9.64 0.79
C HIS A 297 11.71 8.76 0.41
N SER A 298 11.70 7.48 0.77
CA SER A 298 12.75 6.49 0.45
C SER A 298 12.34 5.51 -0.65
N GLY A 299 11.14 5.66 -1.18
CA GLY A 299 10.56 4.79 -2.20
C GLY A 299 11.05 5.05 -3.63
N LEU A 300 10.16 4.86 -4.60
CA LEU A 300 10.39 5.03 -6.03
C LEU A 300 9.55 6.18 -6.60
N ALA A 301 10.07 6.83 -7.62
CA ALA A 301 9.34 7.77 -8.47
C ALA A 301 9.52 7.38 -9.94
N MET A 302 8.60 7.81 -10.81
CA MET A 302 8.67 7.51 -12.24
C MET A 302 8.50 8.76 -13.08
N TYR A 303 9.39 8.93 -14.05
CA TYR A 303 9.23 9.90 -15.13
C TYR A 303 8.73 9.18 -16.37
N ALA A 304 7.76 9.75 -17.07
CA ALA A 304 7.32 9.26 -18.36
C ALA A 304 7.32 10.39 -19.40
N LYS A 305 7.46 10.02 -20.66
CA LYS A 305 7.40 10.91 -21.80
C LYS A 305 6.47 10.31 -22.84
N ASN A 306 5.75 11.18 -23.54
CA ASN A 306 5.00 10.77 -24.73
C ASN A 306 5.96 10.42 -25.88
N ASN A 307 5.42 9.84 -26.95
CA ASN A 307 6.18 9.45 -28.15
C ASN A 307 6.97 10.61 -28.78
N SER A 308 6.51 11.85 -28.68
CA SER A 308 7.21 13.04 -29.18
C SER A 308 8.33 13.54 -28.26
N GLY A 309 8.38 13.08 -27.00
CA GLY A 309 9.38 13.44 -26.00
C GLY A 309 9.25 14.87 -25.45
N ASP A 310 8.24 15.62 -25.89
CA ASP A 310 8.01 17.03 -25.54
C ASP A 310 7.22 17.20 -24.25
N GLN A 311 6.39 16.22 -23.88
CA GLN A 311 5.68 16.18 -22.62
C GLN A 311 6.39 15.24 -21.65
N LYS A 312 6.64 15.72 -20.43
CA LYS A 312 7.19 14.93 -19.33
C LYS A 312 6.17 14.89 -18.21
N MET A 313 5.88 13.68 -17.74
CA MET A 313 5.04 13.42 -16.57
C MET A 313 5.93 12.87 -15.47
N LEU A 314 5.62 13.25 -14.23
CA LEU A 314 6.30 12.76 -13.05
C LEU A 314 5.25 12.18 -12.11
N PHE A 315 5.43 10.92 -11.72
CA PHE A 315 4.64 10.19 -10.74
C PHE A 315 5.48 10.05 -9.47
N THR A 316 5.00 10.62 -8.37
CA THR A 316 5.79 10.81 -7.15
C THR A 316 5.42 9.86 -6.01
N GLY A 317 4.23 9.24 -6.04
CA GLY A 317 3.58 8.78 -4.82
C GLY A 317 3.51 9.95 -3.82
N ASP A 318 3.81 9.69 -2.55
CA ASP A 318 3.89 10.72 -1.51
C ASP A 318 5.29 11.35 -1.37
N CYS A 319 6.20 11.06 -2.31
CA CYS A 319 7.54 11.60 -2.23
C CYS A 319 7.57 13.10 -2.51
N SER A 320 8.10 13.87 -1.55
CA SER A 320 8.39 15.29 -1.74
C SER A 320 9.32 15.50 -2.94
N TYR A 321 9.02 16.49 -3.79
CA TYR A 321 9.78 16.75 -5.02
C TYR A 321 11.29 16.91 -4.78
N ASN A 322 11.69 17.58 -3.69
CA ASN A 322 13.11 17.79 -3.36
C ASN A 322 13.87 16.50 -2.97
N LYS A 323 13.18 15.37 -2.82
CA LYS A 323 13.76 14.05 -2.55
C LYS A 323 13.85 13.19 -3.81
N ILE A 324 13.23 13.60 -4.91
CA ILE A 324 13.28 12.90 -6.19
C ILE A 324 14.50 13.40 -6.98
N PRO A 325 15.43 12.52 -7.40
CA PRO A 325 16.55 12.91 -8.25
C PRO A 325 16.09 13.66 -9.51
N ASP A 326 16.79 14.73 -9.88
CA ASP A 326 16.53 15.52 -11.10
C ASP A 326 15.15 16.23 -11.20
N SER A 327 14.35 16.26 -10.13
CA SER A 327 13.07 17.00 -10.10
C SER A 327 13.25 18.52 -10.25
N ASN A 328 14.29 19.07 -9.61
CA ASN A 328 14.56 20.51 -9.55
C ASN A 328 15.13 21.10 -10.85
N SER A 329 15.63 20.28 -11.77
CA SER A 329 16.26 20.74 -13.03
C SER A 329 15.35 20.63 -14.25
N ARG A 330 14.14 20.04 -14.13
CA ARG A 330 13.37 19.55 -15.30
C ARG A 330 11.87 19.88 -15.34
N LEU A 331 11.28 20.48 -14.31
CA LEU A 331 9.84 20.78 -14.31
C LEU A 331 9.58 22.27 -14.57
N GLN A 332 9.41 22.63 -15.84
CA GLN A 332 8.44 23.68 -16.17
C GLN A 332 7.06 23.06 -15.97
N LEU A 333 6.42 23.34 -14.83
CA LEU A 333 5.03 22.96 -14.58
C LEU A 333 4.13 23.62 -15.64
N GLN A 334 3.88 22.93 -16.76
CA GLN A 334 2.76 23.27 -17.61
C GLN A 334 1.50 22.73 -16.93
N GLN A 335 0.78 23.62 -16.24
CA GLN A 335 -0.64 23.44 -15.96
C GLN A 335 -1.39 23.48 -17.30
N ASN A 336 -1.34 22.38 -18.07
CA ASN A 336 -2.16 22.25 -19.26
C ASN A 336 -3.58 21.90 -18.82
N SER A 337 -4.43 22.93 -18.76
CA SER A 337 -5.88 22.90 -18.58
C SER A 337 -6.65 22.21 -19.73
N ARG A 338 -6.00 21.30 -20.48
CA ARG A 338 -6.60 20.47 -21.53
C ARG A 338 -6.29 19.00 -21.33
N PHE A 339 -6.51 18.47 -20.13
CA PHE A 339 -6.92 17.08 -20.04
C PHE A 339 -8.40 17.02 -20.44
N GLN A 340 -8.68 16.58 -21.67
CA GLN A 340 -10.01 16.02 -21.94
C GLN A 340 -10.13 14.79 -21.06
N GLN A 341 -10.80 14.91 -19.91
CA GLN A 341 -11.42 13.78 -19.24
C GLN A 341 -12.39 13.15 -20.26
N SER A 342 -11.91 12.20 -21.06
CA SER A 342 -12.81 11.28 -21.71
C SER A 342 -13.47 10.49 -20.57
N ARG A 343 -14.77 10.71 -20.37
CA ARG A 343 -15.57 10.03 -19.33
C ARG A 343 -15.78 8.53 -19.61
N HIS A 344 -14.85 7.88 -20.31
CA HIS A 344 -15.02 6.54 -20.85
C HIS A 344 -13.70 5.77 -20.73
N CYS A 345 -13.32 5.40 -19.51
CA CYS A 345 -12.56 4.16 -19.31
C CYS A 345 -13.58 3.03 -19.12
N PHE A 346 -14.26 2.66 -20.21
CA PHE A 346 -14.89 1.34 -20.31
C PHE A 346 -13.88 0.42 -20.98
N CYS A 347 -12.89 -0.04 -20.22
CA CYS A 347 -12.14 -1.24 -20.60
C CYS A 347 -13.03 -2.44 -20.28
N GLY A 348 -14.00 -2.72 -21.16
CA GLY A 348 -14.70 -4.00 -21.10
C GLY A 348 -13.71 -5.10 -21.48
N CYS A 349 -13.24 -5.88 -20.50
CA CYS A 349 -12.59 -7.16 -20.78
C CYS A 349 -13.58 -8.06 -21.53
N PRO A 350 -13.25 -8.60 -22.72
CA PRO A 350 -14.17 -9.42 -23.48
C PRO A 350 -14.19 -10.84 -22.91
N SER A 351 -15.00 -11.08 -21.87
CA SER A 351 -15.40 -12.45 -21.50
C SER A 351 -16.88 -12.75 -21.75
N SER A 352 -17.68 -11.76 -22.15
CA SER A 352 -19.05 -12.01 -22.61
C SER A 352 -19.59 -10.89 -23.52
N TRP A 353 -19.40 -11.03 -24.83
CA TRP A 353 -20.18 -10.27 -25.82
C TRP A 353 -21.21 -11.20 -26.46
N GLY A 354 -22.44 -11.11 -25.96
CA GLY A 354 -23.63 -11.46 -26.74
C GLY A 354 -23.81 -10.45 -27.87
N LYS A 355 -24.05 -10.98 -29.08
CA LYS A 355 -24.22 -10.24 -30.33
C LYS A 355 -25.24 -9.09 -30.23
N ASN A 356 -24.99 -8.06 -31.04
CA ASN A 356 -25.83 -6.89 -31.45
C ASN A 356 -25.19 -5.58 -30.96
N ALA A 357 -24.87 -4.58 -31.77
CA ALA A 357 -25.35 -4.24 -33.09
C ALA A 357 -24.29 -3.46 -33.89
N LEU A 358 -24.09 -3.87 -35.13
CA LEU A 358 -23.75 -2.97 -36.24
C LEU A 358 -25.08 -2.39 -36.74
N THR A 359 -25.19 -1.06 -36.83
CA THR A 359 -25.67 -0.36 -38.05
C THR A 359 -25.60 1.16 -37.87
N ASN A 360 -24.83 1.77 -38.77
CA ASN A 360 -25.05 2.99 -39.55
C ASN A 360 -25.28 4.36 -38.89
N GLY A 361 -24.52 5.33 -39.42
CA GLY A 361 -24.81 6.77 -39.37
C GLY A 361 -23.73 7.55 -40.11
N SER A 362 -23.96 7.73 -41.41
CA SER A 362 -23.22 8.55 -42.39
C SER A 362 -23.06 10.01 -41.99
#